data_AF-A0A349BNR4-F1
#
_entry.id   AF-A0A349BNR4-F1
#
_cell.length_a   1.000
_cell.length_b   1.000
_cell.length_c   1.000
_cell.angle_alpha   90.00
_cell.angle_beta   90.00
_cell.angle_gamma   90.00
#
_symmetry.space_group_name_H-M   'P 1'
#
loop_
_entity.id
_entity.type
_entity.pdbx_description
1 polymer ?
#
loop_
_entity_poly.entity_id
_entity_poly.type
_entity_poly.pdbx_seq_one_letter_code
_entity_poly.pdbx_strand_id
1 'polypeptide(L)'
;MILRDGTMTLDPRCGLIKQADPAASHLFSARPPDGGIDLSKRDLISKRRIKKFGDPLLNQEEWSACAGFTMAAALEHEPGIRTLGNEWALNFYFDTQDHDSFPGSERPGNPIQGYGTSMVAICEEAMRQGLIKNWYRAYTIEEVLVGLGYYGCPLFGFEWTDGMMYPDHKGISVPTGKVIGGHAHLGNWVNLRRGLMGGPNSWPDWNEIMTGEWVMKIEDVENRLTTRGGECVFIEKV
;
A
#
# COMPACT_ATOMS: atom_id res chain seq x y z
N MET A 1 -0.50 11.20 10.69
CA MET A 1 -1.14 11.91 9.55
C MET A 1 -0.93 13.42 9.71
N ILE A 2 -0.60 14.16 8.63
CA ILE A 2 -0.55 15.64 8.65
C ILE A 2 -1.94 16.17 8.32
N LEU A 3 -2.44 17.09 9.13
CA LEU A 3 -3.69 17.82 8.90
C LEU A 3 -3.42 19.11 8.11
N ARG A 4 -4.46 19.71 7.52
CA ARG A 4 -4.36 20.93 6.69
C ARG A 4 -3.77 22.14 7.42
N ASP A 5 -3.83 22.16 8.75
CA ASP A 5 -3.23 23.19 9.60
C ASP A 5 -1.74 22.93 9.92
N GLY A 6 -1.14 21.91 9.31
CA GLY A 6 0.24 21.49 9.56
C GLY A 6 0.42 20.70 10.85
N THR A 7 -0.66 20.42 11.58
CA THR A 7 -0.58 19.62 12.82
C THR A 7 -0.51 18.13 12.50
N MET A 8 0.08 17.36 13.41
CA MET A 8 0.27 15.92 13.27
C MET A 8 -0.66 15.19 14.24
N THR A 9 -1.44 14.23 13.72
CA THR A 9 -2.16 13.27 14.56
C THR A 9 -1.49 11.90 14.53
N LEU A 10 -1.46 11.26 15.70
CA LEU A 10 -0.92 9.91 15.91
C LEU A 10 -1.96 8.90 15.45
N ASP A 11 -1.58 7.97 14.58
CA ASP A 11 -2.38 6.77 14.34
C ASP A 11 -1.99 5.69 15.37
N PRO A 12 -2.85 5.37 16.36
CA PRO A 12 -2.52 4.47 17.46
C PRO A 12 -2.39 2.99 17.05
N ARG A 13 -2.60 2.64 15.78
CA ARG A 13 -2.81 1.25 15.33
C ARG A 13 -1.57 0.51 14.83
N CYS A 14 -0.41 1.18 14.78
CA CYS A 14 0.87 0.52 14.50
C CYS A 14 1.36 -0.46 15.57
N GLY A 15 0.66 -0.56 16.71
CA GLY A 15 1.12 -1.36 17.84
C GLY A 15 0.66 -2.82 17.90
N LEU A 16 -0.33 -3.28 17.11
CA LEU A 16 -0.99 -4.57 17.40
C LEU A 16 -1.49 -5.33 16.16
N ILE A 17 -0.57 -5.76 15.30
CA ILE A 17 -0.84 -6.72 14.20
C ILE A 17 -0.62 -8.15 14.74
N LYS A 18 -1.68 -8.83 15.15
CA LYS A 18 -1.64 -10.25 15.63
C LYS A 18 -2.63 -11.20 14.96
N GLN A 19 -3.26 -10.79 13.87
CA GLN A 19 -4.16 -11.66 13.11
C GLN A 19 -3.62 -11.82 11.68
N ALA A 20 -2.62 -12.69 11.54
CA ALA A 20 -2.25 -13.22 10.24
C ALA A 20 -3.21 -14.37 9.92
N ASP A 21 -3.94 -14.30 8.81
CA ASP A 21 -4.60 -15.47 8.24
C ASP A 21 -3.54 -16.38 7.60
N PRO A 22 -3.31 -17.60 8.11
CA PRO A 22 -2.34 -18.55 7.54
C PRO A 22 -2.68 -18.97 6.10
N ALA A 23 -3.94 -18.89 5.69
CA ALA A 23 -4.40 -19.33 4.36
C ALA A 23 -3.99 -18.38 3.23
N ALA A 24 -3.69 -17.11 3.53
CA ALA A 24 -3.27 -16.11 2.54
C ALA A 24 -1.80 -16.25 2.10
N SER A 25 -1.05 -17.23 2.64
CA SER A 25 0.40 -17.41 2.42
C SER A 25 0.78 -18.37 1.28
N HIS A 26 -0.19 -18.98 0.60
CA HIS A 26 0.08 -20.09 -0.35
C HIS A 26 0.72 -19.68 -1.68
N LEU A 27 0.74 -18.40 -2.03
CA LEU A 27 1.29 -17.94 -3.31
C LEU A 27 2.83 -18.01 -3.36
N PHE A 28 3.49 -17.94 -2.20
CA PHE A 28 4.95 -18.00 -2.08
C PHE A 28 5.45 -19.26 -1.35
N SER A 29 4.57 -19.95 -0.60
CA SER A 29 4.94 -21.16 0.16
C SER A 29 4.81 -22.47 -0.63
N ALA A 30 4.17 -22.46 -1.80
CA ALA A 30 4.33 -23.55 -2.75
C ALA A 30 5.71 -23.40 -3.41
N ARG A 31 6.75 -23.94 -2.77
CA ARG A 31 7.88 -24.46 -3.54
C ARG A 31 7.30 -25.56 -4.42
N PRO A 32 7.22 -25.42 -5.74
CA PRO A 32 7.05 -26.61 -6.55
C PRO A 32 8.29 -27.51 -6.29
N PRO A 33 8.19 -28.83 -6.51
CA PRO A 33 9.27 -29.77 -6.18
C PRO A 33 10.63 -29.46 -6.82
N ASP A 34 10.69 -28.50 -7.73
CA ASP A 34 11.85 -27.97 -8.44
C ASP A 34 12.26 -26.53 -8.04
N GLY A 35 11.58 -25.90 -7.06
CA GLY A 35 12.02 -24.66 -6.43
C GLY A 35 11.93 -23.39 -7.30
N GLY A 36 11.15 -23.39 -8.38
CA GLY A 36 11.01 -22.24 -9.28
C GLY A 36 9.56 -21.82 -9.53
N ILE A 37 9.33 -20.53 -9.74
CA ILE A 37 8.03 -20.01 -10.22
C ILE A 37 7.75 -20.60 -11.61
N ASP A 38 6.63 -21.28 -11.80
CA ASP A 38 6.25 -21.85 -13.11
C ASP A 38 5.71 -20.76 -14.05
N LEU A 39 6.62 -20.11 -14.77
CA LEU A 39 6.34 -19.04 -15.72
C LEU A 39 5.60 -19.52 -16.99
N SER A 40 5.51 -20.83 -17.21
CA SER A 40 4.86 -21.39 -18.42
C SER A 40 3.34 -21.32 -18.36
N LYS A 41 2.76 -21.09 -17.17
CA LYS A 41 1.32 -21.02 -16.94
C LYS A 41 0.72 -19.62 -17.06
N ARG A 42 1.50 -18.60 -17.43
CA ARG A 42 1.00 -17.23 -17.50
C ARG A 42 1.02 -16.70 -18.93
N ASP A 43 -0.14 -16.26 -19.39
CA ASP A 43 -0.21 -15.40 -20.56
C ASP A 43 0.64 -14.16 -20.29
N LEU A 44 1.61 -13.90 -21.16
CA LEU A 44 2.36 -12.65 -21.19
C LEU A 44 1.35 -11.52 -21.44
N ILE A 45 0.90 -10.85 -20.36
CA ILE A 45 -0.05 -9.73 -20.42
C ILE A 45 0.65 -8.57 -21.15
N SER A 46 0.49 -8.53 -22.46
CA SER A 46 1.30 -7.72 -23.36
C SER A 46 0.87 -6.26 -23.50
N LYS A 47 -0.13 -5.79 -22.75
CA LYS A 47 -0.53 -4.37 -22.74
C LYS A 47 -1.04 -3.92 -21.38
N ARG A 48 -0.11 -3.54 -20.49
CA ARG A 48 -0.45 -2.76 -19.30
C ARG A 48 -0.57 -1.28 -19.70
N ARG A 49 -1.71 -0.64 -19.42
CA ARG A 49 -1.71 0.82 -19.22
C ARG A 49 -1.28 1.03 -17.77
N ILE A 50 0.04 1.14 -17.57
CA ILE A 50 0.57 1.61 -16.29
C ILE A 50 0.20 3.09 -16.20
N LYS A 51 -0.38 3.53 -15.08
CA LYS A 51 -0.46 4.97 -14.77
C LYS A 51 0.95 5.53 -14.97
N LYS A 52 1.11 6.46 -15.91
CA LYS A 52 2.44 6.94 -16.28
C LYS A 52 2.95 7.84 -15.16
N PHE A 53 4.27 7.87 -15.00
CA PHE A 53 4.91 8.92 -14.21
C PHE A 53 4.37 10.29 -14.66
N GLY A 54 3.76 11.04 -13.74
CA GLY A 54 3.10 12.33 -14.00
C GLY A 54 1.58 12.30 -14.23
N ASP A 55 0.93 11.13 -14.23
CA ASP A 55 -0.53 11.09 -14.09
C ASP A 55 -0.92 11.63 -12.69
N PRO A 56 -2.04 12.37 -12.55
CA PRO A 56 -2.42 12.93 -11.25
C PRO A 56 -2.48 11.85 -10.17
N LEU A 57 -1.69 12.07 -9.11
CA LEU A 57 -1.72 11.22 -7.93
C LEU A 57 -3.04 11.46 -7.19
N LEU A 58 -3.51 10.39 -6.53
CA LEU A 58 -4.66 10.52 -5.65
C LEU A 58 -4.26 11.33 -4.41
N ASN A 59 -5.17 12.14 -3.89
CA ASN A 59 -4.94 12.94 -2.68
C ASN A 59 -5.95 12.59 -1.59
N GLN A 60 -5.49 11.98 -0.49
CA GLN A 60 -6.35 11.67 0.65
C GLN A 60 -6.71 12.91 1.48
N GLU A 61 -6.05 14.04 1.23
CA GLU A 61 -6.23 15.28 1.95
C GLU A 61 -6.01 15.06 3.46
N GLU A 62 -6.98 15.47 4.28
CA GLU A 62 -6.98 15.35 5.74
C GLU A 62 -7.54 14.01 6.26
N TRP A 63 -8.08 13.15 5.39
CA TRP A 63 -8.70 11.89 5.81
C TRP A 63 -7.65 10.82 6.14
N SER A 64 -7.97 9.93 7.09
CA SER A 64 -7.12 8.79 7.44
C SER A 64 -7.21 7.64 6.42
N ALA A 65 -7.48 7.97 5.16
CA ALA A 65 -7.96 7.06 4.12
C ALA A 65 -6.84 6.37 3.32
N CYS A 66 -5.57 6.45 3.75
CA CYS A 66 -4.41 5.94 3.01
C CYS A 66 -4.59 4.51 2.46
N ALA A 67 -5.24 3.63 3.21
CA ALA A 67 -5.51 2.25 2.80
C ALA A 67 -6.49 2.17 1.61
N GLY A 68 -7.59 2.94 1.63
CA GLY A 68 -8.53 3.01 0.49
C GLY A 68 -7.88 3.64 -0.75
N PHE A 69 -7.03 4.65 -0.55
CA PHE A 69 -6.24 5.26 -1.62
C PHE A 69 -5.20 4.30 -2.21
N THR A 70 -4.60 3.45 -1.37
CA THR A 70 -3.67 2.41 -1.81
C THR A 70 -4.39 1.33 -2.63
N MET A 71 -5.58 0.90 -2.20
CA MET A 71 -6.41 -0.03 -2.99
C MET A 71 -6.84 0.60 -4.33
N ALA A 72 -7.31 1.84 -4.32
CA ALA A 72 -7.66 2.56 -5.53
C ALA A 72 -6.46 2.65 -6.50
N ALA A 73 -5.27 3.00 -5.98
CA ALA A 73 -4.05 3.04 -6.77
C ALA A 73 -3.69 1.65 -7.33
N ALA A 74 -3.81 0.58 -6.53
CA ALA A 74 -3.57 -0.79 -6.98
C ALA A 74 -4.51 -1.16 -8.14
N LEU A 75 -5.81 -0.94 -7.97
CA LEU A 75 -6.81 -1.19 -9.00
C LEU A 75 -6.57 -0.33 -10.24
N GLU A 76 -6.15 0.93 -10.11
CA GLU A 76 -5.83 1.79 -11.27
C GLU A 76 -4.58 1.34 -12.05
N HIS A 77 -3.64 0.62 -11.41
CA HIS A 77 -2.45 0.07 -12.08
C HIS A 77 -2.74 -1.25 -12.80
N GLU A 78 -3.94 -1.78 -12.62
CA GLU A 78 -4.35 -3.06 -13.15
C GLU A 78 -5.00 -2.93 -14.55
N PRO A 79 -4.66 -3.80 -15.53
CA PRO A 79 -5.27 -3.76 -16.85
C PRO A 79 -6.79 -3.82 -16.81
N GLY A 80 -7.44 -2.98 -17.63
CA GLY A 80 -8.90 -2.94 -17.79
C GLY A 80 -9.64 -2.02 -16.82
N ILE A 81 -8.99 -1.59 -15.74
CA ILE A 81 -9.58 -0.65 -14.78
C ILE A 81 -9.38 0.80 -15.26
N ARG A 82 -10.42 1.63 -15.10
CA ARG A 82 -10.38 3.08 -15.37
C ARG A 82 -9.91 3.82 -14.13
N THR A 83 -9.57 5.11 -14.29
CA THR A 83 -9.32 6.00 -13.16
C THR A 83 -10.54 6.03 -12.23
N LEU A 84 -10.33 5.65 -10.97
CA LEU A 84 -11.32 5.61 -9.89
C LEU A 84 -11.42 6.98 -9.20
N GLY A 85 -10.26 7.62 -8.97
CA GLY A 85 -10.18 8.97 -8.38
C GLY A 85 -10.41 9.03 -6.85
N ASN A 86 -10.24 10.23 -6.29
CA ASN A 86 -10.27 10.46 -4.83
C ASN A 86 -11.61 10.12 -4.18
N GLU A 87 -12.73 10.43 -4.85
CA GLU A 87 -14.08 10.17 -4.33
C GLU A 87 -14.32 8.67 -4.16
N TRP A 88 -13.95 7.87 -5.15
CA TRP A 88 -14.05 6.42 -5.06
C TRP A 88 -13.18 5.88 -3.93
N ALA A 89 -11.93 6.34 -3.83
CA ALA A 89 -11.00 5.91 -2.79
C ALA A 89 -11.49 6.23 -1.37
N LEU A 90 -12.11 7.41 -1.18
CA LEU A 90 -12.72 7.81 0.09
C LEU A 90 -13.95 6.96 0.43
N ASN A 91 -14.87 6.78 -0.53
CA ASN A 91 -16.06 5.97 -0.29
C ASN A 91 -15.71 4.50 -0.01
N PHE A 92 -14.74 3.95 -0.73
CA PHE A 92 -14.22 2.62 -0.46
C PHE A 92 -13.60 2.52 0.94
N TYR A 93 -12.79 3.49 1.34
CA TYR A 93 -12.27 3.59 2.71
C TYR A 93 -13.40 3.60 3.74
N PHE A 94 -14.42 4.40 3.48
CA PHE A 94 -15.57 4.48 4.35
C PHE A 94 -16.25 3.11 4.48
N ASP A 95 -16.71 2.52 3.38
CA ASP A 95 -17.36 1.21 3.37
C ASP A 95 -16.52 0.14 4.11
N THR A 96 -15.19 0.18 3.95
CA THR A 96 -14.27 -0.74 4.64
C THR A 96 -14.37 -0.61 6.17
N GLN A 97 -14.51 0.60 6.72
CA GLN A 97 -14.55 0.80 8.18
C GLN A 97 -15.74 0.11 8.86
N ASP A 98 -16.83 -0.15 8.15
CA ASP A 98 -18.00 -0.82 8.71
C ASP A 98 -17.77 -2.33 8.91
N HIS A 99 -16.72 -2.87 8.26
CA HIS A 99 -16.36 -4.28 8.27
C HIS A 99 -14.99 -4.54 8.89
N ASP A 100 -14.24 -3.50 9.23
CA ASP A 100 -12.96 -3.63 9.91
C ASP A 100 -13.17 -3.99 11.39
N SER A 101 -12.26 -4.82 11.91
CA SER A 101 -12.18 -5.13 13.33
C SER A 101 -11.77 -3.92 14.17
N PHE A 102 -11.17 -2.90 13.54
CA PHE A 102 -10.80 -1.64 14.18
C PHE A 102 -11.98 -0.66 14.21
N PRO A 103 -12.16 0.11 15.31
CA PRO A 103 -13.19 1.15 15.36
C PRO A 103 -13.00 2.17 14.24
N GLY A 104 -14.08 2.47 13.52
CA GLY A 104 -14.10 3.48 12.48
C GLY A 104 -15.46 4.17 12.41
N SER A 105 -15.45 5.48 12.27
CA SER A 105 -16.66 6.28 12.00
C SER A 105 -16.35 7.54 11.20
N GLU A 106 -15.19 7.59 10.55
CA GLU A 106 -14.81 8.73 9.69
C GLU A 106 -15.75 8.75 8.48
N ARG A 107 -16.55 9.81 8.36
CA ARG A 107 -17.52 10.04 7.29
C ARG A 107 -17.75 11.54 7.16
N PRO A 108 -18.25 12.04 6.01
CA PRO A 108 -18.74 13.42 5.91
C PRO A 108 -19.76 13.70 7.01
N GLY A 109 -19.53 14.74 7.81
CA GLY A 109 -20.37 15.11 8.95
C GLY A 109 -19.88 14.60 10.31
N ASN A 110 -18.92 13.68 10.34
CA ASN A 110 -18.24 13.26 11.57
C ASN A 110 -16.85 13.91 11.66
N PRO A 111 -16.33 14.20 12.87
CA PRO A 111 -14.95 14.64 13.03
C PRO A 111 -13.95 13.61 12.48
N ILE A 112 -12.87 14.09 11.88
CA ILE A 112 -11.72 13.26 11.49
C ILE A 112 -10.97 12.87 12.74
N GLN A 113 -10.78 11.58 12.98
CA GLN A 113 -10.29 11.05 14.27
C GLN A 113 -8.99 10.25 14.16
N GLY A 114 -8.47 9.99 12.96
CA GLY A 114 -7.27 9.16 12.78
C GLY A 114 -7.58 7.66 12.71
N TYR A 115 -8.82 7.26 12.48
CA TYR A 115 -9.28 5.88 12.68
C TYR A 115 -8.72 4.89 11.68
N GLY A 116 -8.45 5.32 10.44
CA GLY A 116 -8.00 4.51 9.30
C GLY A 116 -8.69 3.14 9.17
N THR A 117 -8.00 2.19 8.52
CA THR A 117 -8.42 0.78 8.37
C THR A 117 -7.19 -0.13 8.16
N SER A 118 -7.36 -1.44 8.30
CA SER A 118 -6.31 -2.46 8.09
C SER A 118 -6.16 -2.90 6.63
N MET A 119 -4.99 -3.44 6.27
CA MET A 119 -4.75 -3.99 4.93
C MET A 119 -5.61 -5.22 4.64
N VAL A 120 -5.94 -6.00 5.66
CA VAL A 120 -6.84 -7.14 5.55
C VAL A 120 -8.26 -6.67 5.24
N ALA A 121 -8.78 -5.69 5.98
CA ALA A 121 -10.13 -5.19 5.79
C ALA A 121 -10.34 -4.59 4.39
N ILE A 122 -9.39 -3.81 3.84
CA ILE A 122 -9.53 -3.32 2.46
C ILE A 122 -9.53 -4.45 1.43
N CYS A 123 -8.79 -5.54 1.66
CA CYS A 123 -8.78 -6.67 0.75
C CYS A 123 -10.10 -7.46 0.82
N GLU A 124 -10.61 -7.70 2.04
CA GLU A 124 -11.90 -8.35 2.25
C GLU A 124 -13.06 -7.53 1.68
N GLU A 125 -13.02 -6.21 1.85
CA GLU A 125 -14.00 -5.29 1.26
C GLU A 125 -13.94 -5.32 -0.27
N ALA A 126 -12.73 -5.32 -0.85
CA ALA A 126 -12.56 -5.45 -2.29
C ALA A 126 -13.07 -6.79 -2.83
N MET A 127 -12.92 -7.89 -2.07
CA MET A 127 -13.51 -9.19 -2.41
C MET A 127 -15.04 -9.14 -2.33
N ARG A 128 -15.59 -8.53 -1.26
CA ARG A 128 -17.04 -8.38 -1.06
C ARG A 128 -17.70 -7.59 -2.18
N GLN A 129 -17.04 -6.54 -2.69
CA GLN A 129 -17.49 -5.75 -3.82
C GLN A 129 -17.25 -6.43 -5.20
N GLY A 130 -16.62 -7.61 -5.22
CA GLY A 130 -16.31 -8.33 -6.46
C GLY A 130 -15.23 -7.65 -7.32
N LEU A 131 -14.40 -6.80 -6.72
CA LEU A 131 -13.30 -6.09 -7.40
C LEU A 131 -12.06 -6.97 -7.54
N ILE A 132 -11.84 -7.84 -6.56
CA ILE A 132 -10.76 -8.83 -6.54
C ILE A 132 -11.34 -10.20 -6.18
N LYS A 133 -10.71 -11.25 -6.68
CA LYS A 133 -11.08 -12.64 -6.39
C LYS A 133 -10.38 -13.17 -5.15
N ASN A 134 -9.16 -12.72 -4.91
CA ASN A 134 -8.35 -13.14 -3.77
C ASN A 134 -7.25 -12.12 -3.47
N TRP A 135 -6.56 -12.29 -2.36
CA TRP A 135 -5.35 -11.54 -2.02
C TRP A 135 -4.34 -12.44 -1.31
N TYR A 136 -3.09 -12.01 -1.32
CA TYR A 136 -1.97 -12.81 -0.85
C TYR A 136 -0.99 -11.95 -0.08
N ARG A 137 -0.45 -12.48 1.02
CA ARG A 137 0.53 -11.76 1.83
C ARG A 137 1.95 -12.14 1.44
N ALA A 138 2.81 -11.13 1.33
CA ALA A 138 4.26 -11.30 1.30
C ALA A 138 4.85 -10.97 2.68
N TYR A 139 5.81 -11.78 3.11
CA TYR A 139 6.47 -11.72 4.41
C TYR A 139 7.95 -11.36 4.28
N THR A 140 8.57 -11.62 3.11
CA THR A 140 9.98 -11.29 2.86
C THR A 140 10.14 -10.33 1.68
N ILE A 141 11.29 -9.67 1.62
CA ILE A 141 11.58 -8.75 0.52
C ILE A 141 11.72 -9.50 -0.81
N GLU A 142 12.19 -10.74 -0.80
CA GLU A 142 12.26 -11.58 -2.00
C GLU A 142 10.87 -11.87 -2.56
N GLU A 143 9.90 -12.21 -1.70
CA GLU A 143 8.51 -12.41 -2.09
C GLU A 143 7.90 -11.13 -2.67
N VAL A 144 8.22 -9.98 -2.08
CA VAL A 144 7.82 -8.67 -2.61
C VAL A 144 8.41 -8.41 -4.00
N LEU A 145 9.70 -8.65 -4.20
CA LEU A 145 10.37 -8.39 -5.48
C LEU A 145 9.89 -9.32 -6.59
N VAL A 146 9.70 -10.61 -6.26
CA VAL A 146 9.05 -11.59 -7.14
C VAL A 146 7.62 -11.17 -7.45
N GLY A 147 6.86 -10.81 -6.42
CA GLY A 147 5.50 -10.31 -6.49
C GLY A 147 5.37 -9.15 -7.46
N LEU A 148 6.22 -8.14 -7.30
CA LEU A 148 6.26 -6.94 -8.15
C LEU A 148 6.56 -7.29 -9.62
N GLY A 149 7.52 -8.18 -9.85
CA GLY A 149 7.94 -8.59 -11.19
C GLY A 149 6.88 -9.38 -11.95
N TYR A 150 6.09 -10.21 -11.26
CA TYR A 150 5.18 -11.15 -11.89
C TYR A 150 3.70 -10.86 -11.64
N TYR A 151 3.32 -10.55 -10.39
CA TYR A 151 1.93 -10.60 -9.94
C TYR A 151 1.20 -9.26 -9.98
N GLY A 152 1.88 -8.15 -9.78
CA GLY A 152 1.24 -6.83 -9.78
C GLY A 152 1.92 -5.88 -8.82
N CYS A 153 1.26 -4.78 -8.49
CA CYS A 153 1.80 -3.80 -7.56
C CYS A 153 1.53 -4.26 -6.10
N PRO A 154 2.54 -4.42 -5.23
CA PRO A 154 2.32 -4.64 -3.80
C PRO A 154 1.64 -3.44 -3.15
N LEU A 155 0.70 -3.73 -2.25
CA LEU A 155 0.17 -2.75 -1.31
C LEU A 155 0.89 -2.92 0.02
N PHE A 156 1.58 -1.89 0.47
CA PHE A 156 2.31 -1.87 1.74
C PHE A 156 1.51 -1.15 2.82
N GLY A 157 1.60 -1.64 4.05
CA GLY A 157 1.20 -0.93 5.26
C GLY A 157 2.35 -0.93 6.26
N PHE A 158 2.92 0.23 6.57
CA PHE A 158 4.10 0.34 7.44
C PHE A 158 3.89 1.33 8.58
N GLU A 159 4.65 1.15 9.66
CA GLU A 159 4.89 2.22 10.62
C GLU A 159 5.47 3.44 9.90
N TRP A 160 4.84 4.59 10.12
CA TRP A 160 5.25 5.89 9.64
C TRP A 160 6.00 6.65 10.76
N THR A 161 7.18 7.19 10.45
CA THR A 161 8.05 7.89 11.41
C THR A 161 8.18 9.37 11.06
N ASP A 162 8.56 10.21 12.03
CA ASP A 162 8.72 11.64 11.78
C ASP A 162 9.74 11.96 10.67
N GLY A 163 10.82 11.18 10.56
CA GLY A 163 11.81 11.33 9.48
C GLY A 163 11.24 11.05 8.09
N MET A 164 10.18 10.27 7.99
CA MET A 164 9.48 10.01 6.73
C MET A 164 8.47 11.09 6.40
N MET A 165 8.27 12.11 7.24
CA MET A 165 7.46 13.26 6.87
C MET A 165 8.15 14.18 5.88
N TYR A 166 9.48 14.11 5.82
CA TYR A 166 10.30 15.01 5.02
C TYR A 166 11.32 14.17 4.26
N PRO A 167 11.05 13.81 2.99
CA PRO A 167 12.04 13.16 2.14
C PRO A 167 13.35 13.95 2.13
N ASP A 168 14.47 13.24 2.04
CA ASP A 168 15.77 13.88 2.00
C ASP A 168 15.96 14.72 0.71
N HIS A 169 17.11 15.38 0.59
CA HIS A 169 17.47 16.18 -0.59
C HIS A 169 17.55 15.39 -1.92
N LYS A 170 17.37 14.07 -1.89
CA LYS A 170 17.27 13.18 -3.07
C LYS A 170 15.86 12.62 -3.26
N GLY A 171 14.90 13.05 -2.45
CA GLY A 171 13.53 12.55 -2.44
C GLY A 171 13.40 11.16 -1.82
N ILE A 172 14.38 10.72 -1.02
CA ILE A 172 14.36 9.41 -0.35
C ILE A 172 13.76 9.61 1.04
N SER A 173 12.68 8.88 1.32
CA SER A 173 12.08 8.79 2.65
C SER A 173 12.94 7.92 3.55
N VAL A 174 13.38 8.48 4.68
CA VAL A 174 14.29 7.80 5.60
C VAL A 174 13.60 7.48 6.94
N PRO A 175 13.60 6.20 7.38
CA PRO A 175 13.02 5.70 8.64
C PRO A 175 13.28 6.36 10.01
N THR A 176 13.80 7.58 10.11
CA THR A 176 14.33 8.07 11.39
C THR A 176 13.25 8.62 12.32
N GLY A 177 13.59 8.71 13.61
CA GLY A 177 12.75 9.35 14.62
C GLY A 177 11.73 8.43 15.28
N LYS A 178 10.70 9.04 15.86
CA LYS A 178 9.58 8.39 16.54
C LYS A 178 8.55 7.90 15.52
N VAL A 179 7.89 6.79 15.84
CA VAL A 179 6.68 6.36 15.13
C VAL A 179 5.57 7.36 15.44
N ILE A 180 4.93 7.85 14.40
CA ILE A 180 3.86 8.85 14.44
C ILE A 180 2.54 8.34 13.86
N GLY A 181 2.52 7.08 13.41
CA GLY A 181 1.32 6.44 12.90
C GLY A 181 1.61 5.29 11.96
N GLY A 182 0.58 4.78 11.29
CA GLY A 182 0.70 3.89 10.15
C GLY A 182 0.44 4.63 8.85
N HIS A 183 0.98 4.12 7.76
CA HIS A 183 0.68 4.65 6.44
C HIS A 183 0.75 3.56 5.38
N ALA A 184 -0.24 3.57 4.47
CA ALA A 184 -0.36 2.60 3.40
C ALA A 184 0.04 3.22 2.06
N HIS A 185 0.75 2.44 1.24
CA HIS A 185 1.22 2.88 -0.07
C HIS A 185 1.23 1.76 -1.10
N LEU A 186 1.15 2.13 -2.37
CA LEU A 186 1.39 1.22 -3.48
C LEU A 186 2.87 1.21 -3.85
N GLY A 187 3.49 0.04 -3.99
CA GLY A 187 4.76 -0.10 -4.71
C GLY A 187 4.52 -0.44 -6.16
N ASN A 188 5.12 0.29 -7.09
CA ASN A 188 4.97 0.01 -8.52
C ASN A 188 6.31 -0.03 -9.28
N TRP A 189 7.44 0.26 -8.63
CA TRP A 189 8.76 0.12 -9.25
C TRP A 189 9.86 -0.25 -8.24
N VAL A 190 10.94 -0.83 -8.79
CA VAL A 190 12.19 -1.13 -8.07
C VAL A 190 13.40 -0.79 -8.94
N ASN A 191 14.45 -0.27 -8.29
CA ASN A 191 15.77 -0.06 -8.88
C ASN A 191 16.82 -0.87 -8.11
N LEU A 192 17.08 -2.09 -8.57
CA LEU A 192 18.02 -3.01 -7.93
C LEU A 192 19.46 -2.48 -7.91
N ARG A 193 19.88 -1.74 -8.95
CA ARG A 193 21.24 -1.15 -9.00
C ARG A 193 21.45 -0.13 -7.89
N ARG A 194 20.42 0.65 -7.56
CA ARG A 194 20.47 1.68 -6.52
C ARG A 194 19.98 1.19 -5.16
N GLY A 195 19.43 -0.01 -5.08
CA GLY A 195 18.81 -0.55 -3.88
C GLY A 195 17.58 0.26 -3.43
N LEU A 196 16.78 0.76 -4.38
CA LEU A 196 15.62 1.61 -4.10
C LEU A 196 14.33 0.97 -4.59
N MET A 197 13.21 1.28 -3.94
CA MET A 197 11.88 0.99 -4.44
C MET A 197 10.93 2.14 -4.10
N GLY A 198 9.80 2.18 -4.79
CA GLY A 198 8.84 3.24 -4.60
C GLY A 198 7.54 3.05 -5.35
N GLY A 199 6.74 4.10 -5.27
CA GLY A 199 5.48 4.22 -5.99
C GLY A 199 4.68 5.43 -5.51
N PRO A 200 3.42 5.55 -5.94
CA PRO A 200 2.62 6.72 -5.62
C PRO A 200 2.30 6.77 -4.12
N ASN A 201 2.52 7.92 -3.50
CA ASN A 201 1.90 8.27 -2.23
C ASN A 201 0.52 8.92 -2.48
N SER A 202 -0.30 9.00 -1.45
CA SER A 202 -1.61 9.68 -1.46
C SER A 202 -1.52 11.15 -0.99
N TRP A 203 -0.33 11.74 -1.06
CA TRP A 203 -0.04 13.16 -0.84
C TRP A 203 0.81 13.69 -2.01
N PRO A 204 0.19 14.27 -3.05
CA PRO A 204 0.88 14.61 -4.31
C PRO A 204 2.06 15.56 -4.12
N ASP A 205 1.98 16.48 -3.16
CA ASP A 205 3.00 17.52 -2.94
C ASP A 205 4.03 17.13 -1.86
N TRP A 206 3.90 15.97 -1.22
CA TRP A 206 4.77 15.57 -0.11
C TRP A 206 6.23 15.32 -0.51
N ASN A 207 6.46 14.90 -1.76
CA ASN A 207 7.81 14.67 -2.30
C ASN A 207 7.99 15.39 -3.62
N GLU A 208 8.23 16.70 -3.59
CA GLU A 208 8.40 17.51 -4.80
C GLU A 208 9.49 16.97 -5.74
N ILE A 209 10.57 16.40 -5.19
CA ILE A 209 11.69 15.84 -5.97
C ILE A 209 11.24 14.63 -6.81
N MET A 210 10.33 13.82 -6.26
CA MET A 210 9.82 12.60 -6.90
C MET A 210 8.35 12.72 -7.29
N THR A 211 7.82 13.95 -7.41
CA THR A 211 6.42 14.22 -7.80
C THR A 211 5.40 13.46 -6.93
N GLY A 212 5.59 13.46 -5.61
CA GLY A 212 4.71 12.81 -4.64
C GLY A 212 4.90 11.31 -4.48
N GLU A 213 5.84 10.69 -5.18
CA GLU A 213 6.17 9.28 -4.96
C GLU A 213 6.89 9.07 -3.62
N TRP A 214 6.59 7.98 -2.95
CA TRP A 214 7.45 7.48 -1.87
C TRP A 214 8.61 6.71 -2.48
N VAL A 215 9.80 6.94 -1.93
CA VAL A 215 11.02 6.25 -2.34
C VAL A 215 11.78 5.87 -1.09
N MET A 216 12.16 4.61 -0.97
CA MET A 216 12.88 4.10 0.19
C MET A 216 13.95 3.11 -0.24
N LYS A 217 14.99 2.92 0.57
CA LYS A 217 15.92 1.81 0.37
C LYS A 217 15.19 0.49 0.54
N ILE A 218 15.54 -0.51 -0.27
CA ILE A 218 14.99 -1.87 -0.17
C ILE A 218 15.23 -2.44 1.24
N GLU A 219 16.40 -2.18 1.82
CA GLU A 219 16.75 -2.58 3.20
C GLU A 219 15.80 -1.97 4.26
N ASP A 220 15.40 -0.71 4.06
CA ASP A 220 14.50 -0.01 4.98
C ASP A 220 13.05 -0.52 4.87
N VAL A 221 12.64 -0.97 3.68
CA VAL A 221 11.37 -1.65 3.44
C VAL A 221 11.40 -3.05 4.04
N GLU A 222 12.48 -3.81 3.83
CA GLU A 222 12.67 -5.14 4.42
C GLU A 222 12.64 -5.10 5.94
N ASN A 223 13.38 -4.17 6.56
CA ASN A 223 13.37 -3.99 8.01
C ASN A 223 11.96 -3.68 8.53
N ARG A 224 11.19 -2.85 7.83
CA ARG A 224 9.79 -2.56 8.18
C ARG A 224 8.91 -3.80 8.10
N LEU A 225 9.01 -4.54 7.00
CA LEU A 225 8.20 -5.72 6.75
C LEU A 225 8.50 -6.82 7.77
N THR A 226 9.77 -7.10 8.01
CA THR A 226 10.23 -8.29 8.77
C THR A 226 10.42 -8.03 10.26
N THR A 227 10.89 -6.85 10.65
CA THR A 227 11.31 -6.54 12.03
C THR A 227 10.33 -5.60 12.73
N ARG A 228 9.61 -4.76 11.97
CA ARG A 228 8.64 -3.78 12.50
C ARG A 228 7.18 -4.20 12.33
N GLY A 229 6.93 -5.43 11.87
CA GLY A 229 5.59 -5.98 11.74
C GLY A 229 4.75 -5.39 10.61
N GLY A 230 5.39 -4.80 9.60
CA GLY A 230 4.70 -4.27 8.43
C GLY A 230 3.90 -5.32 7.65
N GLU A 231 3.05 -4.83 6.76
CA GLU A 231 2.21 -5.63 5.89
C GLU A 231 2.55 -5.38 4.43
N CYS A 232 2.54 -6.44 3.62
CA CYS A 232 2.59 -6.35 2.18
C CYS A 232 1.60 -7.35 1.61
N VAL A 233 0.69 -6.87 0.76
CA VAL A 233 -0.29 -7.73 0.09
C VAL A 233 -0.29 -7.52 -1.42
N PHE A 234 -0.65 -8.58 -2.14
CA PHE A 234 -0.91 -8.58 -3.57
C PHE A 234 -2.36 -8.97 -3.80
N ILE A 235 -2.98 -8.41 -4.84
CA ILE A 235 -4.37 -8.71 -5.22
C ILE A 235 -4.42 -9.64 -6.44
N GLU A 236 -5.35 -10.60 -6.45
CA GLU A 236 -5.74 -11.41 -7.62
C GLU A 236 -7.13 -10.96 -8.07
N LYS A 237 -7.29 -10.74 -9.37
CA LYS A 237 -8.55 -10.28 -9.95
C LYS A 237 -9.53 -11.41 -10.23
N VAL A 238 -10.78 -10.99 -10.46
CA VAL A 238 -11.83 -11.78 -11.10
C VAL A 238 -11.47 -12.14 -12.54
#